data_AF-A0A918PCI4-F1
#
_entry.id   AF-A0A918PCI4-F1
#
_cell.length_a   1.000
_cell.length_b   1.000
_cell.length_c   1.000
_cell.angle_alpha   90.00
_cell.angle_beta   90.00
_cell.angle_gamma   90.00
#
_symmetry.space_group_name_H-M   'P 1'
#
loop_
_entity.id
_entity.type
_entity.pdbx_description
1 polymer ?
#
loop_
_entity_poly.entity_id
_entity_poly.type
_entity_poly.pdbx_seq_one_letter_code
_entity_poly.pdbx_strand_id
1 'polypeptide(L)' 'MLAVLALAGCAKADNEPGPGGVTMGEARALDDAAQMLDARRPPPELYAPSRTRLPQQDASQTANGN' A
#
# COMPACT_ATOMS: atom_id res chain seq x y z
N MET A 1 -12.15 -5.66 -41.04
CA MET A 1 -12.72 -4.72 -40.05
C MET A 1 -12.79 -5.43 -38.69
N LEU A 2 -11.63 -5.80 -38.13
CA LEU A 2 -11.47 -6.55 -36.87
C LEU A 2 -10.44 -5.88 -35.93
N ALA A 3 -9.67 -4.92 -36.45
CA ALA A 3 -8.62 -4.21 -35.71
C ALA A 3 -9.18 -3.17 -34.70
N VAL A 4 -10.40 -2.67 -34.90
CA VAL A 4 -10.99 -1.65 -34.01
C VAL A 4 -11.46 -2.24 -32.67
N LEU A 5 -11.84 -3.53 -32.66
CA LEU A 5 -12.31 -4.23 -31.45
C LEU A 5 -11.17 -4.53 -30.46
N ALA A 6 -9.94 -4.70 -30.95
CA ALA A 6 -8.76 -4.93 -30.10
C ALA A 6 -8.36 -3.68 -29.28
N LEU A 7 -8.74 -2.48 -29.73
CA LEU A 7 -8.51 -1.23 -28.97
C LEU A 7 -9.58 -0.99 -27.90
N ALA A 8 -10.78 -1.58 -28.03
CA ALA A 8 -11.85 -1.44 -27.02
C ALA A 8 -11.54 -2.23 -25.72
N GLY A 9 -10.65 -3.21 -25.77
CA GLY A 9 -10.14 -3.90 -24.56
C GLY A 9 -8.96 -3.20 -23.87
N CYS A 10 -8.35 -2.19 -24.53
CA CYS A 10 -7.39 -1.27 -23.90
C CYS A 10 -8.09 -0.02 -23.31
N ALA A 11 -9.40 0.13 -23.51
CA ALA A 11 -10.20 1.07 -22.75
C ALA A 11 -10.47 0.45 -21.38
N LYS A 12 -9.59 0.76 -20.43
CA LYS A 12 -9.68 0.27 -19.05
C LYS A 12 -11.06 0.58 -18.48
N ALA A 13 -11.88 -0.44 -18.27
CA ALA A 13 -13.08 -0.28 -17.46
C ALA A 13 -12.62 0.07 -16.03
N ASP A 14 -13.35 0.95 -15.32
CA ASP A 14 -12.99 1.42 -13.97
C ASP A 14 -12.86 0.28 -12.94
N ASN A 15 -13.40 -0.90 -13.28
CA ASN A 15 -13.40 -2.12 -12.47
C ASN A 15 -12.23 -3.07 -12.81
N GLU A 16 -11.45 -2.80 -13.85
CA GLU A 16 -10.27 -3.62 -14.19
C GLU A 16 -9.10 -3.26 -13.25
N PRO A 17 -8.43 -4.23 -12.61
CA PRO A 17 -7.30 -3.97 -11.71
C PRO A 17 -6.20 -3.16 -12.40
N GLY A 18 -5.83 -2.01 -11.84
CA GLY A 18 -4.72 -1.17 -12.28
C GLY A 18 -3.35 -1.73 -11.87
N PRO A 19 -2.26 -1.05 -12.27
CA PRO A 19 -0.92 -1.39 -11.78
C PRO A 19 -0.90 -1.35 -10.24
N GLY A 20 -0.51 -2.45 -9.62
CA GLY A 20 -0.64 -2.67 -8.17
C GLY A 20 -1.81 -3.57 -7.75
N GLY A 21 -2.61 -4.06 -8.71
CA GLY A 21 -3.72 -5.01 -8.43
C GLY A 21 -4.96 -4.36 -7.82
N VAL A 22 -5.00 -3.02 -7.76
CA VAL A 22 -6.11 -2.23 -7.20
C VAL A 22 -6.90 -1.57 -8.32
N THR A 23 -8.23 -1.54 -8.20
CA THR A 23 -9.13 -0.82 -9.09
C THR A 23 -9.03 0.70 -8.87
N MET A 24 -9.55 1.50 -9.81
CA MET A 24 -9.58 2.96 -9.64
C MET A 24 -10.44 3.38 -8.44
N GLY A 25 -11.54 2.67 -8.18
CA GLY A 25 -12.39 2.90 -7.01
C GLY A 25 -11.66 2.61 -5.69
N GLU A 26 -10.92 1.51 -5.62
CA GLU A 26 -10.10 1.17 -4.45
C GLU A 26 -8.97 2.17 -4.22
N ALA A 27 -8.28 2.59 -5.29
CA ALA A 27 -7.22 3.59 -5.20
C ALA A 27 -7.74 4.92 -4.64
N ARG A 28 -8.93 5.36 -5.08
CA ARG A 28 -9.58 6.56 -4.56
C ARG A 28 -9.93 6.44 -3.08
N ALA A 29 -10.52 5.31 -2.68
CA ALA A 29 -10.86 5.07 -1.29
C ALA A 29 -9.61 5.06 -0.37
N LEU A 30 -8.48 4.54 -0.87
CA LEU A 30 -7.20 4.60 -0.18
C LEU A 30 -6.67 6.03 -0.04
N ASP A 31 -6.78 6.85 -1.08
CA ASP A 31 -6.36 8.25 -1.05
C ASP A 31 -7.18 9.07 -0.04
N ASP A 32 -8.51 8.89 -0.03
CA ASP A 32 -9.40 9.54 0.94
C ASP A 32 -9.01 9.16 2.38
N ALA A 33 -8.71 7.88 2.61
CA ALA A 33 -8.24 7.42 3.92
C ALA A 33 -6.90 8.02 4.32
N ALA A 34 -5.95 8.15 3.38
CA ALA A 34 -4.66 8.79 3.60
C ALA A 34 -4.83 10.28 3.97
N GLN A 35 -5.68 11.00 3.25
CA GLN A 35 -6.00 12.41 3.57
C GLN A 35 -6.57 12.57 4.98
N MET A 36 -7.43 11.64 5.43
CA MET A 36 -7.95 11.66 6.81
C MET A 36 -6.87 11.41 7.87
N LEU A 37 -5.80 10.68 7.55
CA LEU A 37 -4.65 10.48 8.44
C LEU A 37 -3.76 11.72 8.46
N ASP A 38 -3.51 12.33 7.29
CA ASP A 38 -2.72 13.54 7.16
C ASP A 38 -3.37 14.75 7.84
N ALA A 39 -4.70 14.87 7.78
CA ALA A 39 -5.44 15.88 8.52
C ALA A 39 -5.25 15.76 10.05
N ARG A 40 -4.88 14.57 10.54
CA ARG A 40 -4.60 14.27 11.94
C ARG A 40 -3.12 13.95 12.16
N ARG A 41 -2.23 14.57 11.35
CA ARG A 41 -0.77 14.38 11.39
C ARG A 41 -0.26 14.34 12.84
N PRO A 42 0.20 13.17 13.34
CA PRO A 42 0.79 13.12 14.67
C PRO A 42 2.09 13.94 14.74
N PRO A 43 2.47 14.39 15.95
CA PRO A 43 3.71 15.12 16.15
C PRO A 43 4.93 14.24 15.76
N PRO A 44 6.02 14.86 15.26
CA PRO A 44 7.09 14.13 14.60
C PRO A 44 7.81 13.10 15.48
N GLU A 45 7.77 13.30 16.80
CA GLU A 45 8.34 12.41 17.81
C GLU A 45 7.69 11.01 17.79
N LEU A 46 6.45 10.90 17.30
CA LEU A 46 5.76 9.61 17.15
C LEU A 46 6.17 8.83 15.90
N TYR A 47 6.83 9.47 14.93
CA TYR A 47 7.40 8.76 13.77
C TYR A 47 8.80 8.20 14.04
N ALA A 48 9.37 8.46 15.23
CA ALA A 48 10.62 7.83 15.61
C ALA A 48 10.44 6.30 15.47
N PRO A 49 11.39 5.61 14.82
CA PRO A 49 11.33 4.16 14.69
C PRO A 49 11.33 3.59 16.10
N SER A 50 10.14 3.25 16.58
CA SER A 50 10.01 2.38 17.73
C SER A 50 10.68 1.10 17.29
N ARG A 51 11.74 0.67 18.00
CA ARG A 51 12.13 -0.74 17.96
C ARG A 51 10.98 -1.50 18.60
N THR A 52 9.89 -1.66 17.85
CA THR A 52 8.87 -2.64 18.14
C THR A 52 9.61 -3.96 18.06
N ARG A 53 10.04 -4.47 19.21
CA ARG A 53 10.54 -5.83 19.36
C ARG A 53 9.38 -6.74 18.98
N LEU A 54 9.27 -7.05 17.69
CA LEU A 54 8.52 -8.23 17.28
C LEU A 54 9.25 -9.43 17.93
N PRO A 55 8.53 -10.42 18.46
CA PRO A 55 9.11 -11.57 19.17
C PRO A 55 10.26 -12.30 18.44
N GLN A 56 10.44 -12.05 17.14
CA GLN A 56 11.51 -12.54 16.29
C GLN A 56 12.93 -11.98 16.64
N GLN A 57 13.03 -10.76 17.18
CA GLN A 57 14.34 -10.12 17.43
C GLN A 57 15.06 -10.66 18.67
N ASP A 58 14.33 -11.14 19.67
CA ASP A 58 14.93 -11.78 20.84
C ASP A 58 15.51 -13.18 20.49
N ALA A 59 14.89 -13.92 19.56
CA ALA A 59 15.38 -15.24 19.14
C ALA A 59 16.72 -15.19 18.37
N SER A 60 17.02 -14.07 17.71
CA SER A 60 18.25 -13.89 16.94
C SER A 60 19.42 -13.39 17.79
N GLN A 61 19.15 -12.76 18.94
CA GLN A 61 20.17 -12.15 19.79
C GLN A 61 20.84 -13.19 20.73
N THR A 62 20.12 -14.24 21.13
CA THR A 62 20.66 -15.33 21.96
C THR A 62 21.52 -16.33 21.17
N ALA A 63 21.41 -16.36 19.84
CA ALA A 63 22.14 -17.31 19.00
C ALA A 63 23.59 -16.88 18.65
N ASN A 64 23.95 -15.61 18.84
CA ASN A 64 25.28 -15.07 18.49
C ASN A 64 26.21 -14.87 19.70
N GLY A 65 25.91 -15.53 20.83
CA GLY A 65 26.71 -15.47 22.04
C GLY A 65 27.16 -16.85 22.51
N ASN A 66 28.07 -17.49 21.76
CA ASN A 66 29.06 -18.45 22.29
C ASN A 66 30.20 -18.64 21.28
#